data_AF-A0A3M5X1U5-F1
#
_entry.id   AF-A0A3M5X1U5-F1
#
_cell.length_a   1.000
_cell.length_b   1.000
_cell.length_c   1.000
_cell.angle_alpha   90.00
_cell.angle_beta   90.00
_cell.angle_gamma   90.00
#
_symmetry.space_group_name_H-M   'P 1'
#
loop_
_entity.id
_entity.type
_entity.pdbx_description
1 polymer ?
#
loop_
_entity_poly.entity_id
_entity_poly.type
_entity_poly.pdbx_seq_one_letter_code
_entity_poly.pdbx_strand_id
1 'polypeptide(L)' 'MVAFEQSRVADLAALYNAIAALSTAATLDQLLAQSEAVQARICKMSPTMISPDEELAFSMQMQAMRDSCRQALGH' A
#
# COMPACT_ATOMS: atom_id res chain seq x y z
N MET A 1 6.28 -19.19 -20.42
CA MET A 1 6.67 -18.89 -19.02
C MET A 1 6.98 -17.41 -18.80
N VAL A 2 7.62 -16.74 -19.76
CA VAL A 2 8.06 -15.32 -19.67
C VAL A 2 6.94 -14.29 -19.39
N ALA A 3 5.74 -14.44 -19.96
CA ALA A 3 4.68 -13.43 -19.81
C ALA A 3 4.09 -13.33 -18.40
N PHE A 4 3.96 -14.47 -17.70
CA PHE A 4 3.43 -14.50 -16.32
C PHE A 4 4.42 -13.85 -15.34
N GLU A 5 5.71 -14.15 -15.48
CA GLU A 5 6.78 -13.57 -14.67
C GLU A 5 6.89 -12.05 -14.90
N GLN A 6 6.78 -11.59 -16.14
CA GLN A 6 6.75 -10.16 -16.46
C GLN A 6 5.54 -9.45 -15.82
N SER A 7 4.36 -10.07 -15.84
CA SER A 7 3.17 -9.52 -15.16
C SER A 7 3.40 -9.40 -13.66
N ARG A 8 3.99 -10.42 -13.03
CA ARG A 8 4.30 -10.39 -11.58
C ARG A 8 5.29 -9.30 -11.22
N VAL A 9 6.33 -9.11 -12.02
CA VAL A 9 7.31 -8.03 -11.80
C VAL A 9 6.65 -6.67 -11.96
N ALA A 10 5.76 -6.49 -12.94
CA ALA A 10 5.01 -5.25 -13.11
C ALA A 10 4.06 -4.97 -11.94
N ASP A 11 3.35 -5.99 -11.44
CA ASP A 11 2.46 -5.87 -10.28
C ASP A 11 3.24 -5.50 -9.01
N LEU A 12 4.38 -6.14 -8.77
CA LEU A 12 5.27 -5.80 -7.64
C LEU A 12 5.85 -4.40 -7.77
N ALA A 13 6.35 -4.01 -8.95
CA ALA A 13 6.85 -2.66 -9.17
C ALA A 13 5.76 -1.61 -8.94
N ALA A 14 4.54 -1.88 -9.38
CA ALA A 14 3.41 -0.98 -9.16
C ALA A 14 3.00 -0.90 -7.69
N LEU A 15 3.10 -2.00 -6.93
CA LEU A 15 2.91 -2.00 -5.47
C LEU A 15 3.97 -1.15 -4.77
N TYR A 16 5.25 -1.37 -5.03
CA TYR A 16 6.33 -0.61 -4.40
C TYR A 16 6.27 0.89 -4.74
N ASN A 17 5.93 1.24 -5.99
CA ASN A 17 5.72 2.63 -6.37
C ASN A 17 4.53 3.25 -5.63
N ALA A 18 3.45 2.50 -5.42
CA ALA A 18 2.31 2.98 -4.65
C ALA A 18 2.65 3.19 -3.16
N ILE A 19 3.47 2.29 -2.58
CA ILE A 19 3.98 2.46 -1.21
C ILE A 19 4.90 3.68 -1.13
N ALA A 20 5.79 3.86 -2.11
CA ALA A 20 6.65 5.04 -2.17
C ALA A 20 5.86 6.35 -2.31
N ALA A 21 4.71 6.33 -2.99
CA ALA A 21 3.86 7.52 -3.10
C ALA A 21 3.35 8.01 -1.74
N LEU A 22 3.12 7.10 -0.77
CA LEU A 22 2.64 7.46 0.57
C LEU A 22 3.58 8.43 1.30
N SER A 23 4.89 8.27 1.13
CA SER A 23 5.88 9.18 1.74
C SER A 23 5.92 10.56 1.10
N THR A 24 5.30 10.71 -0.07
CA THR A 24 5.21 11.97 -0.82
C THR A 24 3.88 12.69 -0.61
N ALA A 25 2.95 12.12 0.17
CA ALA A 25 1.66 12.73 0.43
C ALA A 25 1.84 14.04 1.24
N ALA A 26 1.32 15.14 0.70
CA ALA A 26 1.42 16.45 1.33
C ALA A 26 0.24 16.78 2.27
N THR A 27 -0.86 16.03 2.15
CA THR A 27 -2.08 16.24 2.95
C THR A 27 -2.63 14.92 3.47
N LEU A 28 -3.45 14.98 4.52
CA LEU A 28 -4.13 13.81 5.07
C LEU A 28 -5.05 13.16 4.03
N ASP A 29 -5.83 13.94 3.28
CA ASP A 29 -6.71 13.41 2.23
C ASP A 29 -5.93 12.67 1.14
N GLN A 30 -4.77 13.20 0.75
CA GLN A 30 -3.90 12.56 -0.24
C GLN A 30 -3.33 11.23 0.31
N LEU A 31 -2.91 11.23 1.59
CA LEU A 31 -2.43 10.02 2.26
C LEU A 31 -3.54 8.97 2.35
N LEU A 32 -4.77 9.37 2.66
CA LEU A 32 -5.94 8.48 2.73
C LEU A 32 -6.23 7.86 1.35
N ALA A 33 -6.34 8.67 0.31
CA ALA A 33 -6.61 8.17 -1.05
C ALA A 33 -5.51 7.23 -1.55
N GLN A 34 -4.24 7.56 -1.29
CA GLN A 34 -3.12 6.70 -1.65
C GLN A 34 -3.09 5.41 -0.81
N SER A 35 -3.47 5.49 0.47
CA SER A 35 -3.55 4.32 1.35
C SER A 35 -4.55 3.28 0.88
N GLU A 36 -5.72 3.74 0.42
CA GLU A 36 -6.76 2.87 -0.15
C GLU A 36 -6.28 2.22 -1.46
N ALA A 37 -5.58 2.98 -2.31
CA ALA A 37 -5.01 2.45 -3.54
C ALA A 37 -3.93 1.38 -3.28
N VAL A 38 -3.12 1.53 -2.25
CA VAL A 38 -2.14 0.52 -1.81
C VAL A 38 -2.86 -0.72 -1.28
N GLN A 39 -3.85 -0.54 -0.38
CA GLN A 39 -4.61 -1.66 0.18
C GLN A 39 -5.32 -2.47 -0.92
N ALA A 40 -5.97 -1.81 -1.88
CA ALA A 40 -6.64 -2.49 -2.98
C ALA A 40 -5.68 -3.34 -3.83
N ARG A 41 -4.43 -2.89 -4.00
CA ARG A 41 -3.38 -3.66 -4.69
C ARG A 41 -2.95 -4.87 -3.87
N ILE A 42 -2.75 -4.69 -2.57
CA ILE A 42 -2.37 -5.78 -1.67
C ILE A 42 -3.44 -6.87 -1.66
N CYS A 43 -4.72 -6.51 -1.52
CA CYS A 43 -5.84 -7.46 -1.57
C CYS A 43 -5.91 -8.22 -2.90
N LYS A 44 -5.59 -7.56 -4.03
CA LYS A 44 -5.55 -8.23 -5.35
C LYS A 44 -4.40 -9.23 -5.47
N MET A 45 -3.28 -8.97 -4.78
CA MET A 45 -2.07 -9.81 -4.82
C MET A 45 -2.12 -10.94 -3.78
N SER A 46 -2.92 -10.80 -2.73
CA SER A 46 -3.19 -11.82 -1.72
C SER A 46 -4.14 -12.91 -2.25
N PRO A 47 -3.92 -14.21 -1.95
CA PRO A 47 -2.79 -14.79 -1.21
C PRO A 47 -1.61 -15.21 -2.12
N THR A 48 -1.68 -14.88 -3.42
CA THR A 48 -0.80 -15.47 -4.45
C THR A 48 0.63 -14.94 -4.44
N MET A 49 0.81 -13.66 -4.11
CA MET A 49 2.11 -12.98 -4.05
C MET A 49 2.39 -12.34 -2.70
N ILE A 50 1.33 -12.06 -1.93
CA ILE A 50 1.39 -11.53 -0.58
C ILE A 50 0.65 -12.53 0.30
N SER A 51 1.24 -12.92 1.41
CA SER A 51 0.58 -13.77 2.38
C SER A 51 -0.50 -13.00 3.15
N PRO A 52 -1.54 -13.68 3.66
CA PRO A 52 -2.54 -13.03 4.53
C PRO A 52 -1.92 -12.31 5.74
N ASP A 53 -0.83 -12.84 6.29
CA ASP A 53 -0.10 -12.22 7.41
C ASP A 53 0.58 -10.92 7.00
N GLU A 54 1.18 -10.87 5.80
CA GLU A 54 1.75 -9.64 5.24
C GLU A 54 0.66 -8.61 4.93
N GLU A 55 -0.48 -9.03 4.39
CA GLU A 55 -1.63 -8.15 4.16
C GLU A 55 -2.14 -7.54 5.47
N LEU A 56 -2.24 -8.33 6.53
CA LEU A 56 -2.64 -7.86 7.85
C LEU A 56 -1.61 -6.88 8.42
N ALA A 57 -0.32 -7.22 8.35
CA ALA A 57 0.76 -6.37 8.82
C ALA A 57 0.77 -5.01 8.09
N PHE A 58 0.55 -5.01 6.77
CA PHE A 58 0.41 -3.78 5.99
C PHE A 58 -0.79 -2.95 6.44
N SER A 59 -1.95 -3.58 6.63
CA SER A 59 -3.16 -2.91 7.08
C SER A 59 -2.95 -2.20 8.43
N MET A 60 -2.24 -2.86 9.36
CA MET A 60 -1.86 -2.28 10.66
C MET A 60 -0.88 -1.12 10.52
N GLN A 61 0.15 -1.24 9.67
CA GLN A 61 1.10 -0.15 9.42
C GLN A 61 0.43 1.08 8.79
N MET A 62 -0.50 0.86 7.86
CA MET A 62 -1.26 1.93 7.23
C MET A 62 -2.20 2.64 8.21
N GLN A 63 -2.77 1.90 9.17
CA GLN A 63 -3.54 2.50 10.25
C GLN A 63 -2.64 3.35 11.16
N ALA A 64 -1.50 2.82 11.59
CA ALA A 64 -0.55 3.57 12.44
C ALA A 64 -0.04 4.84 11.74
N MET A 65 0.23 4.80 10.44
CA MET A 65 0.64 5.96 9.67
C MET A 65 -0.48 7.02 9.61
N ARG A 66 -1.73 6.62 9.36
CA ARG A 66 -2.88 7.53 9.37
C ARG A 66 -3.08 8.18 10.73
N ASP A 67 -3.01 7.39 11.81
CA ASP A 67 -3.16 7.90 13.17
C ASP A 67 -2.04 8.87 13.53
N SER A 68 -0.80 8.58 13.12
CA SER A 68 0.34 9.48 13.31
C SER A 68 0.18 10.80 12.56
N CYS A 69 -0.23 10.76 11.28
CA CYS A 69 -0.50 11.96 10.50
C CYS A 69 -1.66 12.77 11.09
N ARG A 70 -2.72 12.10 11.55
CA ARG A 70 -3.87 12.76 12.19
C ARG A 70 -3.43 13.50 13.47
N GLN A 71 -2.64 12.86 14.32
CA GLN A 71 -2.06 13.48 15.52
C GLN A 71 -1.15 14.66 15.18
N ALA A 72 -0.27 14.52 14.18
CA ALA A 72 0.65 15.58 13.78
C ALA A 72 -0.07 16.82 13.23
N LEU A 73 -1.22 16.64 12.58
CA LEU A 73 -2.06 17.72 12.05
C LEU A 73 -3.02 18.29 13.10
N GLY A 74 -3.07 17.75 14.32
CA GLY A 74 -3.92 18.23 15.40
C GLY A 74 -5.40 17.86 15.26
N HIS A 75 -5.72 16.78 14.54
CA HIS A 75 -7.07 16.26 14.32
C HIS A 75 -7.49 15.16 15.31
#